data_AF-A0A2T7TST9-F1
#
_entry.id   AF-A0A2T7TST9-F1
#
_cell.length_a   1.000
_cell.length_b   1.000
_cell.length_c   1.000
_cell.angle_alpha   90.00
_cell.angle_beta   90.00
_cell.angle_gamma   90.00
#
_symmetry.space_group_name_H-M   'P 1'
#
loop_
_entity.id
_entity.type
_entity.pdbx_description
1 polymer ?
#
loop_
_entity_poly.entity_id
_entity_poly.type
_entity_poly.pdbx_seq_one_letter_code
_entity_poly.pdbx_strand_id
1 'polypeptide(L)'
;MGYQLRQLASGSYDLLLRDEIIGSVVRSGSRSKNTTWIIELLDDSPEAPRPAPFTAAEEEFETLEAVCRWLGDAPVRPLRKGSGVSALPVHR
;
A
#
# COMPACT_ATOMS: atom_id res chain seq x y z
N MET A 1 10.24 6.16 -12.42
CA MET A 1 10.38 5.56 -11.08
C MET A 1 9.05 4.90 -10.78
N GLY A 2 9.01 3.58 -10.60
CA GLY A 2 7.73 2.87 -10.47
C GLY A 2 7.43 2.58 -9.01
N TYR A 3 6.64 3.43 -8.38
CA TYR A 3 5.97 3.04 -7.14
C TYR A 3 5.02 1.89 -7.42
N GLN A 4 4.82 1.01 -6.45
CA GLN A 4 3.86 -0.08 -6.52
C GLN A 4 3.21 -0.26 -5.15
N LEU A 5 1.92 -0.55 -5.14
CA LEU A 5 1.22 -0.91 -3.90
C LEU A 5 0.98 -2.42 -3.89
N ARG A 6 1.38 -3.11 -2.83
CA ARG A 6 1.10 -4.54 -2.63
C ARG A 6 0.10 -4.71 -1.51
N GLN A 7 -1.08 -5.23 -1.82
CA GLN A 7 -2.14 -5.38 -0.84
C GLN A 7 -1.81 -6.48 0.18
N LEU A 8 -1.91 -6.15 1.46
CA LEU A 8 -1.77 -7.06 2.59
C LEU A 8 -3.12 -7.50 3.13
N ALA A 9 -4.06 -6.56 3.22
CA ALA A 9 -5.45 -6.78 3.61
C ALA A 9 -6.36 -5.74 2.95
N SER A 10 -7.68 -5.86 3.16
CA SER A 10 -8.60 -4.81 2.71
C SER A 10 -8.32 -3.51 3.46
N GLY A 11 -7.80 -2.50 2.77
CA GLY A 11 -7.42 -1.22 3.38
C GLY A 11 -6.00 -1.17 3.95
N SER A 12 -5.12 -2.11 3.63
CA SER A 12 -3.70 -2.07 4.04
C SER A 12 -2.80 -2.60 2.92
N TYR A 13 -1.76 -1.84 2.59
CA TYR A 13 -0.84 -2.10 1.49
C TYR A 13 0.60 -1.77 1.89
N ASP A 14 1.56 -2.56 1.43
CA ASP A 14 2.96 -2.14 1.37
C ASP A 14 3.13 -1.11 0.24
N LEU A 15 3.91 -0.07 0.49
CA LEU A 15 4.43 0.84 -0.51
C LEU A 15 5.82 0.40 -0.92
N LEU A 16 5.99 0.11 -2.21
CA LEU A 16 7.26 -0.28 -2.79
C LEU A 16 7.78 0.79 -3.74
N LEU A 17 9.08 1.05 -3.69
CA LEU A 17 9.81 1.81 -4.70
C LEU A 17 10.92 0.91 -5.24
N ARG A 18 10.88 0.60 -6.54
CA ARG A 18 11.85 -0.32 -7.16
C ARG A 18 11.93 -1.69 -6.44
N ASP A 19 10.76 -2.21 -6.06
CA ASP A 19 10.57 -3.48 -5.33
C ASP A 19 11.13 -3.53 -3.90
N GLU A 20 11.64 -2.40 -3.37
CA GLU A 20 11.98 -2.23 -1.95
C GLU A 20 10.79 -1.64 -1.20
N ILE A 21 10.47 -2.20 -0.02
CA ILE A 21 9.41 -1.65 0.85
C ILE A 21 9.96 -0.40 1.51
N ILE A 22 9.32 0.74 1.25
CA ILE A 22 9.72 2.04 1.80
C ILE A 22 8.67 2.63 2.73
N GLY A 23 7.50 2.01 2.83
CA GLY A 23 6.36 2.58 3.54
C GLY A 23 5.13 1.69 3.52
N SER A 24 4.02 2.24 4.00
CA SER A 24 2.72 1.61 3.97
C SER A 24 1.63 2.58 3.52
N VAL A 25 0.51 2.03 3.04
CA VAL A 25 -0.73 2.77 2.80
C VAL A 25 -1.83 2.09 3.59
N VAL A 26 -2.45 2.82 4.52
CA VAL A 26 -3.50 2.30 5.40
C VAL A 26 -4.77 3.12 5.27
N ARG A 27 -5.90 2.42 5.34
CA ARG A 27 -7.23 3.03 5.40
C ARG A 27 -7.62 3.20 6.86
N SER A 28 -7.78 4.45 7.28
CA SER A 28 -8.34 4.84 8.57
C SER A 28 -9.84 5.16 8.45
N GLY A 29 -10.59 4.98 9.53
CA GLY A 29 -12.04 5.22 9.62
C GLY A 29 -12.92 3.96 9.47
N SER A 30 -14.01 3.91 10.25
CA SER A 30 -14.87 2.71 10.38
C SER A 30 -16.14 2.72 9.52
N ARG A 31 -16.49 3.85 8.88
CA ARG A 31 -17.72 3.99 8.08
C ARG A 31 -17.48 4.90 6.87
N SER A 32 -18.19 4.58 5.79
CA SER A 32 -18.10 5.15 4.42
C SER A 32 -18.12 6.68 4.28
N LYS A 33 -18.36 7.44 5.35
CA LYS A 33 -18.41 8.91 5.31
C LYS A 33 -17.09 9.58 5.73
N ASN A 34 -16.20 8.88 6.44
CA ASN A 34 -14.94 9.44 6.95
C ASN A 34 -13.77 8.46 6.69
N THR A 35 -13.69 7.94 5.47
CA THR A 35 -12.57 7.08 5.09
C THR A 35 -11.39 7.97 4.70
N THR A 36 -10.29 7.84 5.44
CA THR A 36 -9.03 8.53 5.14
C THR A 36 -7.99 7.49 4.78
N TRP A 37 -7.18 7.78 3.78
CA TRP A 37 -6.04 6.97 3.38
C TRP A 37 -4.78 7.69 3.80
N ILE A 38 -3.95 7.02 4.58
CA ILE A 38 -2.69 7.56 5.07
C ILE A 38 -1.59 6.79 4.39
N ILE A 39 -0.66 7.51 3.75
CA ILE A 39 0.61 6.95 3.29
C ILE A 39 1.69 7.35 4.29
N GLU A 40 2.54 6.41 4.67
CA GLU A 40 3.57 6.59 5.69
C GLU A 40 4.88 5.98 5.20
N LEU A 41 5.99 6.71 5.32
CA LEU A 41 7.33 6.20 5.08
C LEU A 41 7.85 5.42 6.29
N LEU A 42 8.59 4.33 6.05
CA LEU A 42 9.27 3.58 7.12
C LEU A 42 10.44 4.37 7.74
N ASP A 43 11.08 5.24 6.95
CA ASP A 43 12.13 6.14 7.40
C ASP A 43 11.56 7.56 7.52
N ASP A 44 11.32 7.99 8.75
CA ASP A 44 10.84 9.33 9.10
C ASP A 44 11.99 10.30 9.45
N SER A 45 13.25 9.86 9.33
CA SER A 45 14.41 10.66 9.69
C SER A 45 14.44 11.98 8.90
N PRO A 46 14.60 13.13 9.58
CA PRO A 46 14.71 14.43 8.89
C PRO A 46 15.98 14.55 8.05
N GLU A 47 16.98 13.69 8.29
CA GLU A 47 18.26 13.67 7.58
C GLU A 47 18.23 12.77 6.33
N ALA A 48 17.26 11.86 6.22
CA ALA A 48 17.14 10.97 5.09
C ALA A 48 16.49 11.69 3.88
N PRO A 49 17.07 11.57 2.66
CA PRO A 49 16.45 12.12 1.47
C PRO A 49 15.13 11.39 1.18
N ARG A 50 14.01 12.10 1.29
CA ARG A 50 12.69 11.55 0.97
C ARG A 50 12.55 11.32 -0.54
N PRO A 51 11.98 10.18 -0.96
CA PRO A 51 11.76 9.93 -2.37
C PRO A 51 10.64 10.84 -2.88
N ALA A 52 10.83 11.52 -4.02
CA ALA A 52 9.75 12.32 -4.60
C ALA A 52 8.54 11.42 -4.94
N PRO A 53 7.29 11.80 -4.61
CA PRO A 53 6.82 13.15 -4.30
C PRO A 53 6.68 13.50 -2.80
N PHE A 54 7.22 12.70 -1.89
CA PHE A 54 7.05 12.91 -0.45
C PHE A 54 7.66 14.22 0.04
N THR A 55 6.83 15.04 0.71
CA THR A 55 7.26 16.25 1.40
C THR A 55 7.31 16.06 2.91
N ALA A 56 6.42 15.25 3.47
CA ALA A 56 6.43 14.77 4.84
C ALA A 56 6.61 13.24 4.91
N ALA A 57 6.79 12.70 6.12
CA ALA A 57 6.83 11.26 6.36
C ALA A 57 5.43 10.63 6.18
N GLU A 58 4.38 11.41 6.40
CA GLU A 58 2.98 11.01 6.25
C GLU A 58 2.22 11.99 5.37
N GLU A 59 1.33 11.49 4.53
CA GLU A 59 0.40 12.31 3.74
C GLU A 59 -1.00 11.67 3.78
N GLU A 60 -2.04 12.50 3.83
CA GLU A 60 -3.44 12.05 3.91
C GLU A 60 -4.20 12.27 2.60
N PHE A 61 -5.06 11.32 2.25
CA PHE A 61 -5.88 11.33 1.05
C PHE A 61 -7.30 10.84 1.32
N GLU A 62 -8.27 11.32 0.55
CA GLU A 62 -9.67 10.87 0.68
C GLU A 62 -9.91 9.48 0.04
N THR A 63 -9.09 9.09 -0.94
CA THR A 63 -9.29 7.86 -1.70
C THR A 63 -7.97 7.15 -2.05
N LEU A 64 -8.00 5.82 -2.18
CA LEU A 64 -6.86 5.04 -2.67
C LEU A 64 -6.46 5.45 -4.10
N GLU A 65 -7.43 5.85 -4.93
CA GLU A 65 -7.16 6.32 -6.30
C GLU A 65 -6.32 7.61 -6.29
N ALA A 66 -6.60 8.54 -5.37
CA ALA A 66 -5.79 9.75 -5.19
C ALA A 66 -4.34 9.41 -4.78
N VAL A 67 -4.16 8.43 -3.88
CA VAL A 67 -2.83 7.92 -3.53
C VAL A 67 -2.09 7.39 -4.77
N CYS A 68 -2.76 6.56 -5.57
CA CYS A 68 -2.14 5.97 -6.76
C CYS A 68 -1.73 7.04 -7.78
N ARG A 69 -2.59 8.03 -8.04
CA ARG A 69 -2.27 9.16 -8.93
C ARG A 69 -1.10 9.98 -8.44
N TRP A 70 -1.07 10.29 -7.15
CA TRP A 70 0.01 11.08 -6.54
C TRP A 70 1.36 10.36 -6.68
N LEU A 71 1.38 9.04 -6.53
CA LEU A 71 2.55 8.18 -6.78
C LEU A 71 2.87 7.96 -8.28
N GLY A 72 2.26 8.70 -9.21
CA GLY A 72 2.50 8.58 -10.64
C GLY A 72 1.83 7.34 -11.27
N ASP A 73 0.54 7.17 -10.97
CA ASP A 73 -0.30 6.05 -11.44
C ASP A 73 0.22 4.67 -11.00
N ALA A 74 0.61 4.58 -9.73
CA ALA A 74 1.18 3.35 -9.14
C ALA A 74 0.20 2.17 -9.25
N PRO A 75 0.62 1.03 -9.84
CA PRO A 75 -0.24 -0.15 -9.93
C PRO A 75 -0.44 -0.79 -8.54
N VAL A 76 -1.66 -1.28 -8.32
CA VAL A 76 -2.03 -2.04 -7.12
C VAL A 76 -1.97 -3.53 -7.44
N ARG A 77 -1.13 -4.27 -6.72
CA ARG A 77 -1.07 -5.73 -6.77
C ARG A 77 -1.94 -6.31 -5.66
N PRO A 78 -3.02 -7.04 -6.00
CA PRO A 78 -3.88 -7.65 -4.99
C PRO A 78 -3.13 -8.75 -4.25
N LEU A 79 -3.53 -9.00 -3.00
CA LEU A 79 -3.06 -10.15 -2.24
C LEU A 79 -3.41 -11.38 -3.06
N ARG A 80 -2.41 -12.16 -3.50
CA ARG A 80 -2.68 -13.45 -4.14
C ARG A 80 -3.39 -14.29 -3.09
N LYS A 81 -4.71 -14.48 -3.25
CA LYS A 81 -5.40 -15.59 -2.58
C LYS A 81 -4.61 -16.81 -3.00
N GLY A 82 -3.85 -17.40 -2.08
CA GLY A 82 -3.19 -18.66 -2.35
C GLY A 82 -4.21 -19.56 -3.01
N SER A 83 -3.94 -20.01 -4.24
CA SER A 83 -4.62 -21.18 -4.77
C SER A 83 -4.47 -22.22 -3.66
N GLY A 84 -5.57 -22.50 -2.96
CA GLY A 84 -5.60 -23.54 -1.97
C GLY A 84 -4.96 -24.74 -2.63
N VAL A 85 -3.87 -25.23 -2.04
CA VAL A 85 -3.34 -26.54 -2.37
C VAL A 85 -4.55 -27.46 -2.43
N SER A 86 -4.81 -28.01 -3.61
CA SER A 86 -5.88 -28.99 -3.80
C SER A 86 -5.72 -30.01 -2.69
N ALA A 87 -6.73 -30.10 -1.81
CA ALA A 87 -6.86 -31.25 -0.95
C ALA A 87 -6.89 -32.46 -1.87
N LEU A 88 -5.78 -33.20 -1.92
CA LEU A 88 -5.73 -34.50 -2.57
C LEU A 88 -6.85 -35.34 -1.95
N PRO A 89 -7.74 -35.96 -2.74
CA PRO A 89 -8.69 -36.89 -2.18
C PRO A 89 -7.89 -38.07 -1.61
N VAL A 90 -7.93 -38.21 -0.28
CA VAL A 90 -7.53 -39.48 0.36
C VAL A 90 -8.61 -40.49 -0.04
N HIS A 91 -8.30 -41.31 -1.03
CA HIS A 91 -9.07 -42.53 -1.27
C HIS A 91 -8.69 -43.51 -0.16
N ARG A 92 -9.69 -43.91 0.63
CA ARG A 92 -9.63 -45.11 1.45
C ARG A 92 -10.82 -46.00 1.10
#